data_AF-A0A1L3J0D2-F1
#
_entry.id   AF-A0A1L3J0D2-F1
#
_cell.length_a   1.000
_cell.length_b   1.000
_cell.length_c   1.000
_cell.angle_alpha   90.00
_cell.angle_beta   90.00
_cell.angle_gamma   90.00
#
_symmetry.space_group_name_H-M   'P 1'
#
loop_
_entity.id
_entity.type
_entity.pdbx_description
1 polymer ?
#
loop_
_entity_poly.entity_id
_entity_poly.type
_entity_poly.pdbx_seq_one_letter_code
_entity_poly.pdbx_strand_id
1 'polypeptide(L)'
;AALWQLCCIWPRIPAFDYCDPTLCPGPEKHIACSNFGELADTCSPDAHVVRITTDRRNMILNEMNEYRDRIAGGNLVGFNPATRMATLQWDPELASFAELNVKRCALVNDHCRNSDQFRNVAQVVAEGGWQGTPYDSSGPVEYHTEDEVIKATLEQMFGEYKECSMRDIIAYSPPANSKCIAYFTQLVRDSTTHVGCGILRQTRNISNSAGQWLLSTHQYMTCNFVRGNDVNAPVYQSGDRAGSDCRSGRNPQFINLCSINEIYDNYGVVGLSFY
;
A
#
# COMPACT_ATOMS: atom_id res chain seq x y z
N ALA A 1 30.32 -36.90 38.00
CA ALA A 1 30.06 -35.54 37.49
C ALA A 1 28.72 -35.55 36.77
N ALA A 2 27.67 -35.03 37.39
CA ALA A 2 26.33 -34.97 36.79
C ALA A 2 26.20 -33.62 36.08
N LEU A 3 26.11 -33.64 34.75
CA LEU A 3 25.86 -32.47 33.92
C LEU A 3 24.36 -32.16 33.96
N TRP A 4 23.99 -31.12 34.67
CA TRP A 4 22.65 -30.55 34.62
C TRP A 4 22.50 -29.78 33.30
N GLN A 5 21.74 -30.36 32.36
CA GLN A 5 21.25 -29.64 31.20
C GLN A 5 20.21 -28.60 31.66
N LEU A 6 20.65 -27.34 31.70
CA LEU A 6 19.76 -26.20 31.81
C LEU A 6 18.93 -26.12 30.53
N CYS A 7 17.66 -26.57 30.59
CA CYS A 7 16.68 -26.24 29.57
C CYS A 7 16.48 -24.71 29.58
N CYS A 8 16.96 -24.06 28.52
CA CYS A 8 16.63 -22.66 28.24
C CYS A 8 15.11 -22.56 27.97
N ILE A 9 14.35 -22.17 28.98
CA ILE A 9 12.96 -21.74 28.81
C ILE A 9 13.03 -20.32 28.23
N TRP A 10 13.06 -20.21 26.91
CA TRP A 10 12.80 -18.90 26.28
C TRP A 10 11.34 -18.54 26.54
N PRO A 11 11.05 -17.35 27.10
CA PRO A 11 9.68 -16.89 27.21
C PRO A 11 9.09 -16.77 25.79
N ARG A 12 8.06 -17.57 25.51
CA ARG A 12 7.24 -17.39 24.31
C ARG A 12 6.53 -16.05 24.46
N ILE A 13 6.96 -15.04 23.71
CA ILE A 13 6.15 -13.84 23.51
C ILE A 13 4.84 -14.34 22.86
N PRO A 14 3.68 -14.17 23.50
CA PRO A 14 2.42 -14.57 22.88
C PRO A 14 2.24 -13.82 21.56
N ALA A 15 1.89 -14.55 20.50
CA ALA A 15 1.48 -13.95 19.23
C ALA A 15 0.28 -13.04 19.48
N PHE A 16 0.26 -11.86 18.85
CA PHE A 16 -0.84 -10.91 18.98
C PHE A 16 -2.13 -11.50 18.40
N ASP A 17 -3.25 -11.36 19.11
CA ASP A 17 -4.54 -11.92 18.70
C ASP A 17 -5.27 -10.96 17.76
N TYR A 18 -5.11 -11.18 16.45
CA TYR A 18 -5.83 -10.42 15.43
C TYR A 18 -7.34 -10.70 15.39
N CYS A 19 -7.86 -11.68 16.14
CA CYS A 19 -9.29 -11.88 16.29
C CYS A 19 -9.92 -10.98 17.36
N ASP A 20 -9.14 -10.16 18.06
CA ASP A 20 -9.66 -9.20 19.03
C ASP A 20 -10.65 -8.22 18.36
N PRO A 21 -11.93 -8.20 18.76
CA PRO A 21 -12.93 -7.32 18.18
C PRO A 21 -12.64 -5.82 18.40
N THR A 22 -11.77 -5.46 19.35
CA THR A 22 -11.36 -4.07 19.57
C THR A 22 -10.48 -3.51 18.46
N LEU A 23 -9.85 -4.36 17.64
CA LEU A 23 -9.08 -3.94 16.46
C LEU A 23 -9.99 -3.52 15.32
N CYS A 24 -11.13 -4.19 15.18
CA CYS A 24 -12.04 -4.08 14.04
C CYS A 24 -13.47 -3.86 14.55
N PRO A 25 -13.88 -2.62 14.80
CA PRO A 25 -15.27 -2.35 15.18
C PRO A 25 -16.20 -2.72 14.02
N GLY A 26 -17.08 -3.69 14.24
CA GLY A 26 -18.04 -4.15 13.23
C GLY A 26 -18.22 -5.68 13.24
N PRO A 27 -19.10 -6.22 12.37
CA PRO A 27 -19.35 -7.65 12.28
C PRO A 27 -18.25 -8.43 11.54
N GLU A 28 -17.38 -7.73 10.81
CA GLU A 28 -16.38 -8.34 9.94
C GLU A 28 -15.02 -8.51 10.66
N LYS A 29 -14.33 -9.59 10.29
CA LYS A 29 -13.09 -10.01 10.94
C LYS A 29 -11.87 -9.30 10.35
N HIS A 30 -10.85 -9.14 11.19
CA HIS A 30 -9.51 -8.75 10.74
C HIS A 30 -8.99 -9.73 9.68
N ILE A 31 -8.23 -9.23 8.69
CA ILE A 31 -7.69 -10.04 7.60
C ILE A 31 -6.80 -11.21 8.07
N ALA A 32 -6.12 -11.05 9.21
CA ALA A 32 -5.30 -12.08 9.84
C ALA A 32 -6.03 -12.95 10.87
N CYS A 33 -7.30 -12.67 11.21
CA CYS A 33 -8.04 -13.50 12.17
C CYS A 33 -8.42 -14.84 11.54
N SER A 34 -7.88 -15.93 12.10
CA SER A 34 -8.09 -17.30 11.58
C SER A 34 -7.76 -17.46 10.10
N ASN A 35 -6.84 -16.65 9.58
CA ASN A 35 -6.37 -16.70 8.20
C ASN A 35 -4.90 -17.12 8.19
N PHE A 36 -4.63 -18.33 7.70
CA PHE A 36 -3.29 -18.92 7.69
C PHE A 36 -2.54 -18.66 6.37
N GLY A 37 -3.10 -17.84 5.48
CA GLY A 37 -2.45 -17.43 4.25
C GLY A 37 -2.48 -18.49 3.15
N GLU A 38 -3.57 -19.26 3.06
CA GLU A 38 -3.89 -20.10 1.93
C GLU A 38 -4.37 -19.25 0.74
N LEU A 39 -4.12 -19.72 -0.48
CA LEU A 39 -4.68 -19.11 -1.69
C LEU A 39 -6.19 -19.38 -1.74
N ALA A 40 -6.98 -18.37 -2.10
CA ALA A 40 -8.41 -18.56 -2.32
C ALA A 40 -8.66 -19.48 -3.53
N ASP A 41 -9.77 -20.21 -3.51
CA ASP A 41 -10.18 -21.11 -4.62
C ASP A 41 -10.39 -20.37 -5.96
N THR A 42 -10.53 -19.03 -5.92
CA THR A 42 -10.64 -18.15 -7.08
C THR A 42 -9.31 -17.79 -7.73
N CYS A 43 -8.19 -18.17 -7.11
CA CYS A 43 -6.86 -18.04 -7.69
C CYS A 43 -6.66 -19.04 -8.83
N SER A 44 -5.91 -18.64 -9.85
CA SER A 44 -5.52 -19.57 -10.91
C SER A 44 -4.50 -20.60 -10.37
N PRO A 45 -4.41 -21.81 -10.97
CA PRO A 45 -3.47 -22.83 -10.51
C PRO A 45 -1.98 -22.43 -10.53
N ASP A 46 -1.62 -21.44 -11.34
CA ASP A 46 -0.27 -20.89 -11.46
C ASP A 46 -0.02 -19.68 -10.56
N ALA A 47 -0.99 -19.30 -9.72
CA ALA A 47 -0.88 -18.18 -8.81
C ALA A 47 0.27 -18.39 -7.83
N HIS A 48 1.13 -17.38 -7.71
CA HIS A 48 2.25 -17.38 -6.78
C HIS A 48 2.48 -16.01 -6.17
N VAL A 49 2.84 -16.01 -4.89
CA VAL A 49 3.26 -14.79 -4.19
C VAL A 49 4.62 -14.36 -4.75
N VAL A 50 4.69 -13.12 -5.21
CA VAL A 50 5.94 -12.50 -5.66
C VAL A 50 6.76 -12.15 -4.43
N ARG A 51 7.93 -12.78 -4.29
CA ARG A 51 8.76 -12.63 -3.09
C ARG A 51 9.30 -11.20 -2.94
N ILE A 52 8.98 -10.52 -1.85
CA ILE A 52 9.55 -9.20 -1.57
C ILE A 52 10.93 -9.35 -0.91
N THR A 53 11.97 -9.40 -1.75
CA THR A 53 13.38 -9.36 -1.32
C THR A 53 13.76 -7.98 -0.78
N THR A 54 14.93 -7.86 -0.17
CA THR A 54 15.47 -6.56 0.27
C THR A 54 15.57 -5.58 -0.90
N ASP A 55 16.05 -6.02 -2.06
CA ASP A 55 16.19 -5.16 -3.23
C ASP A 55 14.84 -4.68 -3.76
N ARG A 56 13.86 -5.59 -3.84
CA ARG A 56 12.48 -5.26 -4.26
C ARG A 56 11.80 -4.31 -3.28
N ARG A 57 11.99 -4.52 -1.98
CA ARG A 57 11.52 -3.61 -0.92
C ARG A 57 12.10 -2.21 -1.08
N ASN A 58 13.41 -2.11 -1.26
CA ASN A 58 14.11 -0.84 -1.43
C ASN A 58 13.66 -0.13 -2.71
N MET A 59 13.48 -0.88 -3.80
CA MET A 59 12.92 -0.38 -5.05
C MET A 59 11.52 0.23 -4.84
N ILE A 60 10.60 -0.52 -4.23
CA ILE A 60 9.23 -0.03 -3.97
C ILE A 60 9.24 1.23 -3.10
N LEU A 61 10.02 1.24 -2.01
CA LEU A 61 10.14 2.40 -1.14
C LEU A 61 10.73 3.61 -1.85
N ASN A 62 11.74 3.41 -2.69
CA ASN A 62 12.37 4.50 -3.45
C ASN A 62 11.36 5.11 -4.42
N GLU A 63 10.66 4.31 -5.24
CA GLU A 63 9.62 4.82 -6.16
C GLU A 63 8.56 5.63 -5.41
N MET A 64 8.02 5.11 -4.31
CA MET A 64 7.00 5.81 -3.51
C MET A 64 7.54 7.11 -2.89
N ASN A 65 8.76 7.12 -2.36
CA ASN A 65 9.36 8.31 -1.77
C ASN A 65 9.79 9.34 -2.82
N GLU A 66 10.21 8.93 -4.01
CA GLU A 66 10.48 9.84 -5.14
C GLU A 66 9.20 10.56 -5.58
N TYR A 67 8.07 9.85 -5.66
CA TYR A 67 6.77 10.44 -5.96
C TYR A 67 6.33 11.44 -4.88
N ARG A 68 6.48 11.07 -3.60
CA ARG A 68 6.20 11.96 -2.46
C ARG A 68 7.11 13.18 -2.44
N ASP A 69 8.40 13.02 -2.73
CA ASP A 69 9.37 14.12 -2.77
C ASP A 69 9.01 15.11 -3.89
N ARG A 70 8.65 14.59 -5.06
CA ARG A 70 8.26 15.39 -6.22
C ARG A 70 7.07 16.30 -5.91
N ILE A 71 6.01 15.77 -5.30
CA ILE A 71 4.85 16.61 -4.91
C ILE A 71 5.18 17.53 -3.75
N ALA A 72 5.91 17.05 -2.74
CA ALA A 72 6.29 17.86 -1.58
C ALA A 72 7.12 19.07 -1.99
N GLY A 73 7.95 18.96 -3.03
CA GLY A 73 8.72 20.04 -3.61
C GLY A 73 7.90 21.05 -4.44
N GLY A 74 6.63 20.77 -4.73
CA GLY A 74 5.82 21.57 -5.65
C GLY A 74 6.21 21.37 -7.13
N ASN A 75 6.84 20.24 -7.47
CA ASN A 75 7.30 19.94 -8.83
C ASN A 75 6.21 19.30 -9.72
N LEU A 76 4.96 19.26 -9.23
CA LEU A 76 3.79 18.87 -10.02
C LEU A 76 2.94 20.12 -10.26
N VAL A 77 2.68 20.40 -11.54
CA VAL A 77 1.85 21.53 -11.96
C VAL A 77 0.49 21.43 -11.27
N GLY A 78 0.08 22.52 -10.62
CA GLY A 78 -1.22 22.61 -9.93
C GLY A 78 -1.20 22.13 -8.47
N PHE A 79 -0.07 21.71 -7.92
CA PHE A 79 0.08 21.29 -6.53
C PHE A 79 1.11 22.14 -5.78
N ASN A 80 0.75 22.59 -4.58
CA ASN A 80 1.64 23.41 -3.74
C ASN A 80 2.62 22.53 -2.95
N PRO A 81 3.80 23.05 -2.57
CA PRO A 81 4.75 22.34 -1.72
C PRO A 81 4.12 21.88 -0.39
N ALA A 82 4.59 20.76 0.14
CA ALA A 82 4.12 20.21 1.41
C ALA A 82 5.07 20.58 2.56
N THR A 83 4.54 21.11 3.66
CA THR A 83 5.37 21.61 4.76
C THR A 83 5.90 20.52 5.67
N ARG A 84 5.27 19.35 5.71
CA ARG A 84 5.60 18.26 6.64
C ARG A 84 5.29 16.85 6.12
N MET A 85 5.76 16.51 4.91
CA MET A 85 5.56 15.21 4.28
C MET A 85 6.54 14.17 4.84
N ALA A 86 6.07 13.06 5.43
CA ALA A 86 6.92 12.01 5.96
C ALA A 86 7.71 11.26 4.86
N THR A 87 8.91 10.79 5.20
CA THR A 87 9.57 9.71 4.45
C THR A 87 8.91 8.38 4.82
N LEU A 88 8.48 7.61 3.82
CA LEU A 88 7.94 6.27 4.03
C LEU A 88 9.04 5.27 4.41
N GLN A 89 8.72 4.44 5.39
CA GLN A 89 9.53 3.32 5.83
C GLN A 89 8.75 2.01 5.64
N TRP A 90 9.47 0.90 5.46
CA TRP A 90 8.82 -0.40 5.30
C TRP A 90 8.39 -0.95 6.65
N ASP A 91 7.14 -1.38 6.76
CA ASP A 91 6.65 -2.12 7.91
C ASP A 91 6.33 -3.58 7.53
N PRO A 92 6.98 -4.56 8.21
CA PRO A 92 6.79 -5.97 7.89
C PRO A 92 5.42 -6.53 8.29
N GLU A 93 4.77 -5.96 9.30
CA GLU A 93 3.45 -6.39 9.77
C GLU A 93 2.37 -5.97 8.76
N LEU A 94 2.40 -4.71 8.33
CA LEU A 94 1.55 -4.20 7.24
C LEU A 94 1.72 -4.99 5.94
N ALA A 95 2.96 -5.38 5.62
CA ALA A 95 3.26 -6.21 4.45
C ALA A 95 2.67 -7.61 4.58
N SER A 96 2.71 -8.20 5.78
CA SER A 96 2.11 -9.52 6.01
C SER A 96 0.58 -9.50 5.81
N PHE A 97 -0.11 -8.44 6.24
CA PHE A 97 -1.54 -8.28 5.99
C PHE A 97 -1.86 -8.06 4.51
N ALA A 98 -1.00 -7.30 3.81
CA ALA A 98 -1.14 -7.10 2.38
C ALA A 98 -0.93 -8.39 1.59
N GLU A 99 -0.02 -9.28 2.03
CA GLU A 99 0.15 -10.61 1.45
C GLU A 99 -1.12 -11.46 1.62
N LEU A 100 -1.75 -11.43 2.80
CA LEU A 100 -3.03 -12.12 3.02
C LEU A 100 -4.14 -11.59 2.10
N ASN A 101 -4.15 -10.28 1.80
CA ASN A 101 -5.11 -9.70 0.88
C ASN A 101 -4.90 -10.20 -0.56
N VAL A 102 -3.68 -10.13 -1.11
CA VAL A 102 -3.44 -10.54 -2.51
C VAL A 102 -3.66 -12.02 -2.76
N LYS A 103 -3.57 -12.86 -1.72
CA LYS A 103 -3.92 -14.30 -1.78
C LYS A 103 -5.40 -14.57 -2.03
N ARG A 104 -6.25 -13.54 -2.02
CA ARG A 104 -7.65 -13.58 -2.48
C ARG A 104 -7.78 -13.50 -4.00
N CYS A 105 -6.71 -13.12 -4.72
CA CYS A 105 -6.65 -13.03 -6.19
C CYS A 105 -7.78 -12.19 -6.81
N ALA A 106 -8.13 -11.08 -6.16
CA ALA A 106 -9.19 -10.18 -6.59
C ALA A 106 -8.86 -8.73 -6.20
N LEU A 107 -9.38 -7.76 -6.98
CA LEU A 107 -9.29 -6.34 -6.70
C LEU A 107 -10.31 -5.94 -5.62
N VAL A 108 -10.03 -6.33 -4.37
CA VAL A 108 -10.95 -6.14 -3.26
C VAL A 108 -10.21 -5.71 -2.01
N ASN A 109 -10.69 -4.64 -1.39
CA ASN A 109 -10.20 -4.27 -0.07
C ASN A 109 -10.67 -5.31 0.97
N ASP A 110 -9.84 -5.65 1.93
CA ASP A 110 -10.33 -6.32 3.14
C ASP A 110 -11.04 -5.32 4.05
N HIS A 111 -11.79 -5.83 5.02
CA HIS A 111 -12.55 -4.95 5.90
C HIS A 111 -11.67 -4.25 6.93
N CYS A 112 -10.71 -4.97 7.51
CA CYS A 112 -9.91 -4.47 8.61
C CYS A 112 -8.53 -5.12 8.65
N ARG A 113 -7.52 -4.28 8.85
CA ARG A 113 -6.09 -4.61 8.89
C ARG A 113 -5.32 -3.79 9.93
N ASN A 114 -6.03 -3.37 10.97
CA ASN A 114 -5.47 -2.59 12.07
C ASN A 114 -4.53 -3.45 12.91
N SER A 115 -3.36 -2.94 13.25
CA SER A 115 -2.45 -3.59 14.19
C SER A 115 -2.52 -2.97 15.56
N ASP A 116 -1.77 -3.54 16.53
CA ASP A 116 -1.70 -2.97 17.87
C ASP A 116 -1.17 -1.53 17.87
N GLN A 117 -0.23 -1.24 16.98
CA GLN A 117 0.41 0.07 16.87
C GLN A 117 -0.43 1.04 16.05
N PHE A 118 -1.25 0.53 15.12
CA PHE A 118 -1.88 1.33 14.08
C PHE A 118 -3.38 0.99 13.95
N ARG A 119 -4.26 1.89 14.40
CA ARG A 119 -5.72 1.70 14.45
C ARG A 119 -6.50 2.34 13.28
N ASN A 120 -5.81 2.87 12.27
CA ASN A 120 -6.44 3.44 11.07
C ASN A 120 -5.62 3.12 9.81
N VAL A 121 -5.34 1.84 9.60
CA VAL A 121 -4.50 1.38 8.50
C VAL A 121 -5.25 1.48 7.19
N ALA A 122 -4.78 2.32 6.28
CA ALA A 122 -5.31 2.45 4.94
C ALA A 122 -4.85 1.27 4.06
N GLN A 123 -5.61 0.99 3.01
CA GLN A 123 -5.25 0.00 2.00
C GLN A 123 -5.46 0.58 0.63
N VAL A 124 -4.52 0.26 -0.26
CA VAL A 124 -4.74 0.39 -1.69
C VAL A 124 -4.46 -0.93 -2.37
N VAL A 125 -5.37 -1.32 -3.26
CA VAL A 125 -5.24 -2.48 -4.14
C VAL A 125 -5.14 -2.01 -5.58
N ALA A 126 -4.24 -2.64 -6.35
CA ALA A 126 -4.09 -2.42 -7.77
C ALA A 126 -3.77 -3.72 -8.49
N GLU A 127 -3.96 -3.69 -9.80
CA GLU A 127 -3.65 -4.78 -10.72
C GLU A 127 -2.87 -4.19 -11.88
N GLY A 128 -1.64 -4.66 -12.04
CA GLY A 128 -0.86 -4.50 -13.26
C GLY A 128 -0.87 -5.79 -14.07
N GLY A 129 -0.20 -5.77 -15.21
CA GLY A 129 -0.11 -6.93 -16.07
C GLY A 129 -0.07 -6.56 -17.54
N TRP A 130 -0.23 -7.56 -18.39
CA TRP A 130 -0.32 -7.37 -19.84
C TRP A 130 -1.21 -8.45 -20.44
N GLN A 131 -1.84 -8.12 -21.57
CA GLN A 131 -2.67 -9.07 -22.28
C GLN A 131 -1.81 -10.02 -23.10
N GLY A 132 -2.19 -11.30 -23.10
CA GLY A 132 -1.59 -12.26 -24.01
C GLY A 132 -2.02 -12.04 -25.46
N THR A 133 -1.44 -12.81 -26.36
CA THR A 133 -1.86 -12.84 -27.76
C THR A 133 -2.88 -13.97 -28.00
N PRO A 134 -3.71 -13.90 -29.06
CA PRO A 134 -4.62 -14.99 -29.41
C PRO A 134 -3.88 -16.32 -29.56
N TYR A 135 -4.53 -17.41 -29.17
CA TYR A 135 -3.95 -18.76 -29.18
C TYR A 135 -3.42 -19.21 -30.56
N ASP A 136 -3.94 -18.63 -31.65
CA ASP A 136 -3.57 -18.91 -33.04
C ASP A 136 -2.53 -17.93 -33.62
N SER A 137 -2.06 -16.98 -32.82
CA SER A 137 -1.10 -15.99 -33.26
C SER A 137 0.33 -16.55 -33.24
N SER A 138 1.06 -16.36 -34.35
CA SER A 138 2.48 -16.73 -34.48
C SER A 138 3.42 -15.59 -34.08
N GLY A 139 2.94 -14.62 -33.30
CA GLY A 139 3.70 -13.44 -32.88
C GLY A 139 4.59 -13.71 -31.66
N PRO A 140 5.53 -12.79 -31.36
CA PRO A 140 6.32 -12.86 -30.13
C PRO A 140 5.39 -12.76 -28.90
N VAL A 141 5.61 -13.62 -27.92
CA VAL A 141 4.92 -13.54 -26.62
C VAL A 141 5.56 -12.42 -25.82
N GLU A 142 4.76 -11.40 -25.48
CA GLU A 142 5.18 -10.32 -24.60
C GLU A 142 5.44 -10.88 -23.20
N TYR A 143 6.54 -10.47 -22.57
CA TYR A 143 6.89 -10.87 -21.21
C TYR A 143 7.51 -9.69 -20.46
N HIS A 144 6.95 -9.41 -19.29
CA HIS A 144 7.49 -8.44 -18.35
C HIS A 144 7.85 -9.12 -17.04
N THR A 145 9.00 -8.76 -16.49
CA THR A 145 9.45 -9.20 -15.17
C THR A 145 8.48 -8.72 -14.08
N GLU A 146 8.57 -9.33 -12.89
CA GLU A 146 7.81 -8.87 -11.72
C GLU A 146 8.08 -7.41 -11.41
N ASP A 147 9.35 -6.99 -11.46
CA ASP A 147 9.79 -5.65 -11.09
C ASP A 147 9.34 -4.59 -12.09
N GLU A 148 9.35 -4.90 -13.40
CA GLU A 148 8.80 -4.00 -14.43
C GLU A 148 7.31 -3.73 -14.20
N VAL A 149 6.54 -4.77 -13.89
CA VAL A 149 5.11 -4.62 -13.61
C VAL A 149 4.87 -3.89 -12.29
N ILE A 150 5.68 -4.12 -11.25
CA ILE A 150 5.60 -3.36 -9.99
C ILE A 150 5.79 -1.87 -10.27
N LYS A 151 6.87 -1.50 -10.98
CA LYS A 151 7.17 -0.10 -11.30
C LYS A 151 6.08 0.54 -12.13
N ALA A 152 5.63 -0.13 -13.19
CA ALA A 152 4.55 0.39 -14.04
C ALA A 152 3.25 0.59 -13.25
N THR A 153 2.94 -0.34 -12.33
CA THR A 153 1.76 -0.23 -11.45
C THR A 153 1.89 1.00 -10.54
N LEU A 154 3.03 1.16 -9.86
CA LEU A 154 3.28 2.32 -8.98
C LEU A 154 3.22 3.65 -9.75
N GLU A 155 3.80 3.70 -10.94
CA GLU A 155 3.77 4.87 -11.83
C GLU A 155 2.34 5.21 -12.25
N GLN A 156 1.57 4.21 -12.69
CA GLN A 156 0.17 4.39 -13.07
C GLN A 156 -0.66 4.94 -11.90
N MET A 157 -0.51 4.34 -10.73
CA MET A 157 -1.24 4.77 -9.54
C MET A 157 -0.82 6.19 -9.12
N PHE A 158 0.47 6.56 -9.21
CA PHE A 158 0.87 7.95 -8.97
C PHE A 158 0.29 8.89 -10.03
N GLY A 159 0.25 8.47 -11.30
CA GLY A 159 -0.28 9.21 -12.44
C GLY A 159 -1.75 9.65 -12.30
N GLU A 160 -2.49 9.11 -11.34
CA GLU A 160 -3.83 9.56 -10.93
C GLU A 160 -3.86 11.05 -10.53
N TYR A 161 -2.72 11.65 -10.15
CA TYR A 161 -2.63 13.09 -9.86
C TYR A 161 -3.19 13.97 -10.99
N LYS A 162 -3.16 13.47 -12.24
CA LYS A 162 -3.65 14.19 -13.43
C LYS A 162 -5.16 14.46 -13.37
N GLU A 163 -5.90 13.65 -12.62
CA GLU A 163 -7.34 13.80 -12.38
C GLU A 163 -7.64 14.52 -11.05
N CYS A 164 -6.61 14.91 -10.31
CA CYS A 164 -6.70 15.56 -9.01
C CYS A 164 -6.33 17.04 -9.11
N SER A 165 -6.71 17.81 -8.09
CA SER A 165 -6.36 19.22 -7.95
C SER A 165 -5.93 19.57 -6.53
N MET A 166 -5.37 20.76 -6.32
CA MET A 166 -5.07 21.25 -4.97
C MET A 166 -6.32 21.31 -4.06
N ARG A 167 -7.53 21.42 -4.63
CA ARG A 167 -8.76 21.39 -3.83
C ARG A 167 -8.97 20.03 -3.17
N ASP A 168 -8.71 18.95 -3.90
CA ASP A 168 -8.79 17.58 -3.38
C ASP A 168 -7.73 17.32 -2.29
N ILE A 169 -6.59 18.01 -2.36
CA ILE A 169 -5.55 17.96 -1.33
C ILE A 169 -5.97 18.73 -0.07
N ILE A 170 -6.58 19.90 -0.21
CA ILE A 170 -6.96 20.76 0.93
C ILE A 170 -8.15 20.18 1.70
N ALA A 171 -9.09 19.57 0.98
CA ALA A 171 -10.29 18.96 1.55
C ALA A 171 -10.57 17.63 0.85
N TYR A 172 -10.06 16.54 1.44
CA TYR A 172 -10.22 15.21 0.90
C TYR A 172 -11.69 14.78 0.84
N SER A 173 -12.08 14.22 -0.30
CA SER A 173 -13.37 13.57 -0.52
C SER A 173 -13.13 12.17 -1.09
N PRO A 174 -13.82 11.13 -0.60
CA PRO A 174 -13.62 9.77 -1.08
C PRO A 174 -14.02 9.64 -2.57
N PRO A 175 -13.48 8.65 -3.31
CA PRO A 175 -13.68 8.53 -4.77
C PRO A 175 -15.13 8.40 -5.22
N ALA A 176 -16.04 7.92 -4.36
CA ALA A 176 -17.48 7.92 -4.67
C ALA A 176 -18.03 9.33 -5.00
N ASN A 177 -17.35 10.37 -4.52
CA ASN A 177 -17.73 11.76 -4.63
C ASN A 177 -16.66 12.64 -5.30
N SER A 178 -15.56 12.07 -5.80
CA SER A 178 -14.47 12.80 -6.49
C SER A 178 -13.92 12.01 -7.68
N LYS A 179 -13.48 12.73 -8.71
CA LYS A 179 -12.69 12.13 -9.80
C LYS A 179 -11.25 11.83 -9.37
N CYS A 180 -10.78 12.45 -8.30
CA CYS A 180 -9.47 12.17 -7.73
C CYS A 180 -9.48 10.79 -7.09
N ILE A 181 -8.53 9.95 -7.51
CA ILE A 181 -8.53 8.53 -7.18
C ILE A 181 -7.82 8.30 -5.83
N ALA A 182 -8.25 7.23 -5.13
CA ALA A 182 -7.85 6.95 -3.76
C ALA A 182 -6.36 6.65 -3.59
N TYR A 183 -5.64 6.14 -4.61
CA TYR A 183 -4.24 5.83 -4.41
C TYR A 183 -3.41 7.10 -4.28
N PHE A 184 -3.51 8.02 -5.24
CA PHE A 184 -2.64 9.20 -5.24
C PHE A 184 -2.74 9.95 -3.92
N THR A 185 -3.97 10.21 -3.44
CA THR A 185 -4.19 10.87 -2.16
C THR A 185 -3.62 10.07 -0.99
N GLN A 186 -3.79 8.76 -0.96
CA GLN A 186 -3.24 7.90 0.09
C GLN A 186 -1.70 7.87 0.08
N LEU A 187 -1.09 7.79 -1.12
CA LEU A 187 0.35 7.80 -1.31
C LEU A 187 0.97 9.12 -0.84
N VAL A 188 0.27 10.25 -0.98
CA VAL A 188 0.78 11.59 -0.64
C VAL A 188 0.24 12.14 0.68
N ARG A 189 -0.44 11.31 1.49
CA ARG A 189 -0.83 11.67 2.86
C ARG A 189 0.43 11.99 3.66
N ASP A 190 0.55 13.21 4.17
CA ASP A 190 1.78 13.69 4.80
C ASP A 190 2.21 12.86 6.02
N SER A 191 1.23 12.42 6.81
CA SER A 191 1.38 11.78 8.11
C SER A 191 1.47 10.25 8.04
N THR A 192 1.33 9.64 6.86
CA THR A 192 1.62 8.22 6.73
C THR A 192 3.13 7.99 6.68
N THR A 193 3.67 7.36 7.72
CA THR A 193 5.12 7.15 7.91
C THR A 193 5.59 5.78 7.47
N HIS A 194 4.68 4.80 7.44
CA HIS A 194 5.01 3.42 7.13
C HIS A 194 4.09 2.85 6.06
N VAL A 195 4.63 1.94 5.27
CA VAL A 195 3.92 1.17 4.25
C VAL A 195 4.42 -0.28 4.26
N GLY A 196 3.52 -1.22 3.97
CA GLY A 196 3.89 -2.60 3.70
C GLY A 196 3.02 -3.16 2.60
N CYS A 197 3.62 -3.81 1.60
CA CYS A 197 2.92 -4.34 0.44
C CYS A 197 3.03 -5.86 0.34
N GLY A 198 2.08 -6.46 -0.37
CA GLY A 198 2.05 -7.86 -0.78
C GLY A 198 1.71 -7.93 -2.27
N ILE A 199 2.29 -8.89 -2.99
CA ILE A 199 2.16 -9.00 -4.44
C ILE A 199 1.92 -10.47 -4.83
N LEU A 200 0.99 -10.72 -5.74
CA LEU A 200 0.71 -12.03 -6.30
C LEU A 200 0.60 -11.93 -7.82
N ARG A 201 1.21 -12.87 -8.54
CA ARG A 201 1.13 -12.98 -10.00
C ARG A 201 0.44 -14.28 -10.38
N GLN A 202 -0.41 -14.21 -11.40
CA GLN A 202 -1.09 -15.36 -11.98
C GLN A 202 -1.45 -15.09 -13.44
N THR A 203 -1.85 -16.11 -14.19
CA THR A 203 -2.44 -15.94 -15.52
C THR A 203 -3.95 -16.18 -15.49
N ARG A 204 -4.70 -15.43 -16.30
CA ARG A 204 -6.16 -15.61 -16.46
C ARG A 204 -6.54 -15.59 -17.92
N ASN A 205 -7.50 -16.43 -18.27
CA ASN A 205 -8.15 -16.35 -19.57
C ASN A 205 -9.12 -15.17 -19.56
N ILE A 206 -8.88 -14.20 -20.44
CA ILE A 206 -9.79 -13.08 -20.68
C ILE A 206 -10.30 -13.15 -22.13
N SER A 207 -11.39 -12.45 -22.41
CA SER A 207 -11.89 -12.26 -23.77
C SER A 207 -11.59 -10.84 -24.23
N ASN A 208 -11.01 -10.69 -25.42
CA ASN A 208 -10.82 -9.37 -26.03
C ASN A 208 -12.13 -8.83 -26.63
N SER A 209 -12.11 -7.60 -27.15
CA SER A 209 -13.28 -6.97 -27.77
C SER A 209 -13.85 -7.73 -28.98
N ALA A 210 -13.07 -8.64 -29.58
CA ALA A 210 -13.47 -9.51 -30.69
C ALA A 210 -13.97 -10.90 -30.23
N GLY A 211 -14.05 -11.15 -28.91
CA GLY A 211 -14.49 -12.42 -28.35
C GLY A 211 -13.42 -13.51 -28.30
N GLN A 212 -12.17 -13.21 -28.65
CA GLN A 212 -11.08 -14.20 -28.65
C GLN A 212 -10.53 -14.38 -27.24
N TRP A 213 -10.25 -15.64 -26.88
CA TRP A 213 -9.62 -15.98 -25.61
C TRP A 213 -8.12 -15.67 -25.63
N LEU A 214 -7.67 -14.92 -24.64
CA LEU A 214 -6.28 -14.53 -24.42
C LEU A 214 -5.85 -14.98 -23.02
N LEU A 215 -4.69 -15.61 -22.92
CA LEU A 215 -4.07 -15.89 -21.62
C LEU A 215 -3.28 -14.65 -21.18
N SER A 216 -3.82 -13.87 -20.26
CA SER A 216 -3.22 -12.62 -19.79
C SER A 216 -2.53 -12.80 -18.46
N THR A 217 -1.45 -12.06 -18.23
CA THR A 217 -0.74 -12.05 -16.95
C THR A 217 -1.31 -10.94 -16.09
N HIS A 218 -1.68 -11.28 -14.85
CA HIS A 218 -2.22 -10.37 -13.85
C HIS A 218 -1.29 -10.36 -12.63
N GLN A 219 -0.94 -9.18 -12.15
CA GLN A 219 -0.14 -8.99 -10.95
C GLN A 219 -0.88 -8.06 -9.98
N TYR A 220 -1.45 -8.65 -8.94
CA TYR A 220 -2.13 -7.92 -7.87
C TYR A 220 -1.10 -7.37 -6.90
N MET A 221 -1.24 -6.10 -6.55
CA MET A 221 -0.43 -5.42 -5.56
C MET A 221 -1.34 -4.78 -4.54
N THR A 222 -1.20 -5.17 -3.28
CA THR A 222 -1.84 -4.50 -2.14
C THR A 222 -0.78 -3.78 -1.34
N CYS A 223 -1.02 -2.53 -0.96
CA CYS A 223 -0.18 -1.77 -0.06
C CYS A 223 -1.01 -1.21 1.09
N ASN A 224 -0.57 -1.51 2.31
CA ASN A 224 -1.17 -0.99 3.53
C ASN A 224 -0.33 0.17 4.05
N PHE A 225 -1.00 1.26 4.41
CA PHE A 225 -0.38 2.48 4.91
C PHE A 225 -0.83 2.73 6.35
N VAL A 226 0.09 3.18 7.20
CA VAL A 226 -0.16 3.32 8.64
C VAL A 226 -1.33 4.25 9.00
N ARG A 227 -1.68 5.17 8.10
CA ARG A 227 -2.73 6.17 8.30
C ARG A 227 -3.50 6.45 7.01
N GLY A 228 -4.82 6.35 7.08
CA GLY A 228 -5.75 6.76 6.02
C GLY A 228 -5.94 8.28 5.86
N ASN A 229 -6.54 8.67 4.75
CA ASN A 229 -7.09 10.02 4.56
C ASN A 229 -8.32 10.26 5.44
N ASP A 230 -8.45 11.46 5.99
CA ASP A 230 -9.62 11.87 6.78
C ASP A 230 -10.54 12.74 5.91
N VAL A 231 -11.84 12.46 5.91
CA VAL A 231 -12.82 13.20 5.10
C VAL A 231 -12.87 14.67 5.53
N ASN A 232 -12.87 15.59 4.55
CA ASN A 232 -12.81 17.04 4.72
C ASN A 232 -11.55 17.58 5.41
N ALA A 233 -10.53 16.74 5.62
CA ALA A 233 -9.23 17.17 6.11
C ALA A 233 -8.23 17.27 4.95
N PRO A 234 -7.13 18.01 5.13
CA PRO A 234 -6.09 18.05 4.13
C PRO A 234 -5.33 16.70 4.07
N VAL A 235 -5.06 16.24 2.85
CA VAL A 235 -4.18 15.09 2.57
C VAL A 235 -2.75 15.42 3.02
N TYR A 236 -2.26 16.62 2.69
CA TYR A 236 -1.04 17.16 3.24
C TYR A 236 -1.18 18.66 3.53
N GLN A 237 -0.44 19.12 4.54
CA GLN A 237 -0.33 20.56 4.80
C GLN A 237 0.55 21.23 3.76
N SER A 238 0.00 22.22 3.04
CA SER A 238 0.72 22.96 2.01
C SER A 238 1.27 24.29 2.51
N GLY A 239 2.37 24.75 1.92
CA GLY A 239 2.96 26.06 2.20
C GLY A 239 3.98 26.49 1.16
N ASP A 240 4.65 27.62 1.40
CA ASP A 240 5.57 28.22 0.43
C ASP A 240 6.87 27.41 0.24
N ARG A 241 7.23 26.59 1.22
CA ARG A 241 8.50 25.84 1.23
C ARG A 241 8.26 24.41 1.68
N ALA A 242 8.75 23.46 0.88
CA ALA A 242 8.74 22.06 1.24
C ALA A 242 9.43 21.84 2.58
N GLY A 243 8.90 20.98 3.45
CA GLY A 243 9.56 20.60 4.70
C GLY A 243 9.86 21.76 5.67
N SER A 244 9.10 22.85 5.65
CA SER A 244 9.26 23.97 6.61
C SER A 244 8.89 23.61 8.04
N ASP A 245 8.02 22.60 8.20
CA ASP A 245 7.43 22.22 9.48
C ASP A 245 7.97 20.85 9.97
N CYS A 246 8.97 20.29 9.29
CA CYS A 246 9.70 19.10 9.75
C CYS A 246 10.50 19.45 11.01
N ARG A 247 10.21 18.75 12.12
CA ARG A 247 10.80 19.01 13.44
C ARG A 247 12.12 18.27 13.65
N SER A 248 12.28 17.12 12.98
CA SER A 248 13.49 16.29 13.02
C SER A 248 14.50 16.62 11.92
N GLY A 249 14.20 17.65 11.12
CA GLY A 249 14.93 17.98 9.90
C GLY A 249 14.40 17.24 8.68
N ARG A 250 15.04 17.49 7.54
CA ARG A 250 14.67 16.89 6.25
C ARG A 250 15.47 15.63 5.98
N ASN A 251 14.94 14.77 5.12
CA ASN A 251 15.65 13.59 4.66
C ASN A 251 16.83 14.01 3.76
N PRO A 252 18.04 13.44 3.92
CA PRO A 252 19.20 13.80 3.12
C PRO A 252 19.14 13.35 1.65
N GLN A 253 18.35 12.32 1.35
CA GLN A 253 18.14 11.80 -0.01
C GLN A 253 16.90 12.42 -0.65
N PHE A 254 15.77 12.40 0.06
CA PHE A 254 14.50 12.97 -0.37
C PHE A 254 14.31 14.35 0.27
N ILE A 255 14.99 15.36 -0.28
CA ILE A 255 15.22 16.66 0.37
C ILE A 255 13.94 17.48 0.65
N ASN A 256 12.80 17.11 0.08
CA ASN A 256 11.49 17.75 0.31
C ASN A 256 10.67 17.01 1.38
N LEU A 257 11.13 15.85 1.84
CA LEU A 257 10.50 15.04 2.89
C LEU A 257 11.15 15.31 4.25
N CYS A 258 10.38 15.10 5.32
CA CYS A 258 10.91 15.05 6.68
C CYS A 258 11.76 13.80 6.88
N SER A 259 12.71 13.86 7.82
CA SER A 259 13.57 12.72 8.15
C SER A 259 12.75 11.50 8.61
N ILE A 260 13.36 10.31 8.55
CA ILE A 260 12.76 9.06 9.06
C ILE A 260 12.47 9.08 10.57
N ASN A 261 13.06 10.03 11.30
CA ASN A 261 12.86 10.21 12.75
C ASN A 261 11.73 11.21 13.06
N GLU A 262 11.02 11.71 12.05
CA GLU A 262 9.91 12.64 12.24
C GLU A 262 8.73 11.94 12.91
N ILE A 263 8.30 12.48 14.05
CA ILE A 263 7.18 11.91 14.81
C ILE A 263 5.88 12.58 14.35
N TYR A 264 4.91 11.77 13.95
CA TYR A 264 3.55 12.21 13.66
C TYR A 264 2.64 11.69 14.75
N ASP A 265 1.78 12.55 15.27
CA ASP A 265 0.81 12.12 16.27
C ASP A 265 -0.19 11.19 15.57
N ASN A 266 -0.08 9.89 15.86
CA ASN A 266 -1.10 8.92 15.53
C ASN A 266 -2.27 9.12 16.49
N TYR A 267 -3.00 10.23 16.38
CA TYR A 267 -4.28 10.35 17.05
C TYR A 267 -5.20 9.30 16.43
N GLY A 268 -5.27 8.14 17.09
CA GLY A 268 -6.48 7.33 17.10
C GLY A 268 -7.57 8.25 17.62
N VAL A 269 -8.49 8.63 16.75
CA VAL A 269 -9.72 9.28 17.19
C VAL A 269 -10.44 8.24 18.04
N VAL A 270 -10.23 8.31 19.35
CA VAL A 270 -11.10 7.69 20.33
C VAL A 270 -12.44 8.38 20.17
N GLY A 271 -13.36 7.70 19.49
CA GLY A 271 -14.78 7.98 19.52
C GLY A 271 -15.27 9.09 18.59
N LEU A 272 -15.56 8.73 17.34
CA LEU A 272 -16.78 9.21 16.69
C LEU A 272 -17.40 8.05 15.91
N SER A 273 -18.31 7.37 16.60
CA SER A 273 -19.29 6.47 15.99
C SER A 273 -20.18 7.32 15.08
N PHE A 274 -20.07 7.12 13.78
CA PHE A 274 -21.10 7.55 12.85
C PHE A 274 -21.84 6.30 12.40
N TYR A 275 -23.11 6.25 12.81
CA TYR A 275 -24.15 5.36 12.32
C TYR A 275 -24.32 5.50 10.81
#